data_AF-A0A934QYD9-F1
#
_entry.id   AF-A0A934QYD9-F1
#
_cell.length_a   1.000
_cell.length_b   1.000
_cell.length_c   1.000
_cell.angle_alpha   90.00
_cell.angle_beta   90.00
_cell.angle_gamma   90.00
#
_symmetry.space_group_name_H-M   'P 1'
#
loop_
_entity.id
_entity.type
_entity.pdbx_description
1 polymer ?
#
loop_
_entity_poly.entity_id
_entity_poly.type
_entity_poly.pdbx_seq_one_letter_code
_entity_poly.pdbx_strand_id
1 'polypeptide(L)'
;MTSRAPLNRRAVLRGAALAALAIPVAAAASACSGYDDSPDQLLPLLLRAEADTAAAGALAEAGGDQAELAQQVAAARSGQADALRSEVDRLNKPRPENVDAPADSVADVAALAQRLAEAREQAATLVPTLPAHRAGLVGSVAAGCAAVQQLSPELGAEQPGTVDKATTGTLTQEAVDALQQALAAEHAAVWVYGLVSAFLSADFANGLDSGAAAHRDRRDACERVLTAAGTDPRPPEPAYVPPEPVSDETSATAVVITAETDAASAWHGVLERTDDVALRTLATQALIGSATRCTSWRMEAGEQPAALALPGRA
;
A
#
# COMPACT_ATOMS: atom_id res chain seq x y z
N MET A 1 -18.27 -35.89 -53.04
CA MET A 1 -16.85 -35.59 -53.34
C MET A 1 -16.62 -34.11 -53.10
N THR A 2 -16.10 -33.75 -51.93
CA THR A 2 -15.38 -32.49 -51.70
C THR A 2 -14.55 -32.67 -50.43
N SER A 3 -13.24 -32.74 -50.63
CA SER A 3 -12.22 -33.05 -49.63
C SER A 3 -12.05 -31.87 -48.65
N ARG A 4 -12.16 -32.13 -47.34
CA ARG A 4 -11.71 -31.18 -46.30
C ARG A 4 -10.23 -31.41 -46.07
N ALA A 5 -9.40 -30.47 -46.53
CA ALA A 5 -7.97 -30.46 -46.29
C ALA A 5 -7.63 -30.29 -44.79
N PRO A 6 -6.57 -30.93 -44.27
CA PRO A 6 -6.17 -30.81 -42.88
C PRO A 6 -5.49 -29.44 -42.63
N LEU A 7 -5.97 -28.72 -41.61
CA LEU A 7 -5.39 -27.45 -41.19
C LEU A 7 -4.00 -27.67 -40.58
N ASN A 8 -3.01 -27.06 -41.20
CA ASN A 8 -1.59 -27.17 -40.89
C ASN A 8 -1.23 -26.24 -39.72
N ARG A 9 -0.56 -26.78 -38.68
CA ARG A 9 -0.16 -26.08 -37.43
C ARG A 9 0.87 -24.95 -37.62
N ARG A 10 1.16 -24.52 -38.85
CA ARG A 10 2.18 -23.52 -39.20
C ARG A 10 1.63 -22.19 -39.74
N ALA A 11 0.31 -22.00 -39.75
CA ALA A 11 -0.33 -20.78 -40.26
C ALA A 11 -0.86 -19.81 -39.17
N VAL A 12 -0.68 -20.11 -37.88
CA VAL A 12 -1.19 -19.30 -36.75
C VAL A 12 -0.13 -18.37 -36.13
N LEU A 13 1.11 -18.34 -36.67
CA LEU A 13 2.21 -17.53 -36.13
C LEU A 13 2.70 -16.46 -37.12
N ARG A 14 1.79 -15.65 -37.66
CA ARG A 14 2.13 -14.39 -38.36
C ARG A 14 1.02 -13.37 -38.15
N GLY A 15 1.19 -12.49 -37.16
CA GLY A 15 0.32 -11.32 -37.02
C GLY A 15 0.07 -10.88 -35.59
N ALA A 16 1.09 -10.43 -34.88
CA ALA A 16 0.95 -9.42 -33.83
C ALA A 16 2.31 -8.74 -33.67
N ALA A 17 2.30 -7.43 -33.88
CA ALA A 17 3.47 -6.60 -34.07
C ALA A 17 4.29 -6.44 -32.77
N LEU A 18 5.59 -6.30 -32.96
CA LEU A 18 6.58 -5.89 -31.96
C LEU A 18 6.18 -4.56 -31.32
N ALA A 19 5.65 -4.59 -30.09
CA ALA A 19 5.82 -3.48 -29.16
C ALA A 19 7.20 -3.65 -28.52
N ALA A 20 8.22 -3.12 -29.19
CA ALA A 20 9.52 -2.92 -28.58
C ALA A 20 9.34 -1.85 -27.49
N LEU A 21 9.32 -2.27 -26.22
CA LEU A 21 9.54 -1.37 -25.09
C LEU A 21 10.95 -0.79 -25.25
N ALA A 22 11.04 0.37 -25.87
CA ALA A 22 12.23 1.18 -25.87
C ALA A 22 12.40 1.71 -24.45
N ILE A 23 13.28 1.08 -23.68
CA ILE A 23 13.85 1.70 -22.48
C ILE A 23 14.75 2.82 -22.99
N PRO A 24 14.47 4.11 -22.74
CA PRO A 24 15.44 5.14 -23.04
C PRO A 24 16.54 5.05 -21.98
N VAL A 25 17.62 4.32 -22.28
CA VAL A 25 18.88 4.51 -21.58
C VAL A 25 19.49 5.80 -22.11
N ALA A 26 19.01 6.94 -21.61
CA ALA A 26 19.65 8.22 -21.81
C ALA A 26 20.80 8.35 -20.80
N ALA A 27 21.92 7.69 -21.08
CA ALA A 27 23.19 7.92 -20.40
C ALA A 27 24.09 8.74 -21.33
N ALA A 28 24.12 10.06 -21.12
CA ALA A 28 25.31 10.93 -21.24
C ALA A 28 24.90 12.41 -21.38
N ALA A 29 25.13 13.23 -20.33
CA ALA A 29 25.85 14.51 -20.38
C ALA A 29 25.62 15.37 -19.12
N SER A 30 26.49 15.28 -18.11
CA SER A 30 26.85 16.41 -17.23
C SER A 30 28.01 16.06 -16.27
N ALA A 31 29.17 15.67 -16.80
CA ALA A 31 30.37 15.46 -15.98
C ALA A 31 31.10 16.77 -15.60
N CYS A 32 30.36 17.87 -15.38
CA CYS A 32 30.91 19.18 -14.99
C CYS A 32 30.04 19.90 -13.93
N SER A 33 29.35 19.18 -13.08
CA SER A 33 28.92 19.58 -11.73
C SER A 33 28.48 18.28 -11.05
N GLY A 34 28.74 18.08 -9.75
CA GLY A 34 28.25 16.89 -9.04
C GLY A 34 26.73 16.87 -8.84
N TYR A 35 25.96 17.59 -9.66
CA TYR A 35 24.53 17.82 -9.52
C TYR A 35 23.77 16.93 -10.51
N ASP A 36 22.87 16.12 -9.98
CA ASP A 36 22.00 15.24 -10.76
C ASP A 36 20.79 16.02 -11.30
N ASP A 37 20.89 16.47 -12.56
CA ASP A 37 19.84 17.18 -13.29
C ASP A 37 18.71 16.24 -13.81
N SER A 38 18.72 14.96 -13.47
CA SER A 38 17.62 14.06 -13.86
C SER A 38 16.30 14.50 -13.19
N PRO A 39 15.16 14.34 -13.90
CA PRO A 39 13.84 14.59 -13.32
C PRO A 39 13.60 13.81 -12.03
N ASP A 40 12.74 14.33 -11.16
CA ASP A 40 12.39 13.64 -9.93
C ASP A 40 11.67 12.31 -10.22
N GLN A 41 12.14 11.22 -9.61
CA GLN A 41 11.58 9.87 -9.76
C GLN A 41 10.11 9.76 -9.29
N LEU A 42 9.68 10.66 -8.40
CA LEU A 42 8.30 10.69 -7.87
C LEU A 42 7.35 11.51 -8.75
N LEU A 43 7.86 12.29 -9.72
CA LEU A 43 7.03 13.13 -10.58
C LEU A 43 5.93 12.34 -11.33
N PRO A 44 6.20 11.15 -11.92
CA PRO A 44 5.15 10.37 -12.57
C PRO A 44 4.06 9.90 -11.59
N LEU A 45 4.43 9.54 -10.36
CA LEU A 45 3.48 9.10 -9.33
C LEU A 45 2.62 10.28 -8.83
N LEU A 46 3.22 11.48 -8.72
CA LEU A 46 2.51 12.72 -8.41
C LEU A 46 1.46 13.04 -9.47
N LEU A 47 1.84 13.06 -10.75
CA LEU A 47 0.91 13.39 -11.84
C LEU A 47 -0.25 12.41 -11.93
N ARG A 48 0.01 11.13 -11.64
CA ARG A 48 -1.05 10.14 -11.53
C ARG A 48 -2.00 10.45 -10.37
N ALA A 49 -1.49 10.78 -9.18
CA ALA A 49 -2.33 11.15 -8.04
C ALA A 49 -3.19 12.41 -8.31
N GLU A 50 -2.62 13.42 -8.97
CA GLU A 50 -3.35 14.63 -9.39
C GLU A 50 -4.48 14.28 -10.38
N ALA A 51 -4.17 13.51 -11.41
CA ALA A 51 -5.15 13.11 -12.40
C ALA A 51 -6.22 12.16 -11.82
N ASP A 52 -5.87 11.30 -10.85
CA ASP A 52 -6.82 10.41 -10.18
C ASP A 52 -7.79 11.23 -9.32
N THR A 53 -7.28 12.27 -8.65
CA THR A 53 -8.08 13.23 -7.88
C THR A 53 -9.09 13.94 -8.78
N ALA A 54 -8.63 14.47 -9.93
CA ALA A 54 -9.50 15.13 -10.89
C ALA A 54 -10.57 14.18 -11.46
N ALA A 55 -10.17 12.96 -11.82
CA ALA A 55 -11.08 11.98 -12.40
C ALA A 55 -12.15 11.52 -11.40
N ALA A 56 -11.76 11.27 -10.15
CA ALA A 56 -12.70 10.93 -9.09
C ALA A 56 -13.63 12.10 -8.75
N GLY A 57 -13.12 13.33 -8.74
CA GLY A 57 -13.92 14.54 -8.58
C GLY A 57 -14.97 14.71 -9.68
N ALA A 58 -14.59 14.51 -10.95
CA ALA A 58 -15.51 14.59 -12.08
C ALA A 58 -16.62 13.52 -12.00
N LEU A 59 -16.29 12.29 -11.58
CA LEU A 59 -17.30 11.25 -11.32
C LEU A 59 -18.25 11.64 -10.19
N ALA A 60 -17.74 12.23 -9.11
CA ALA A 60 -18.57 12.69 -7.99
C ALA A 60 -19.53 13.83 -8.42
N GLU A 61 -19.06 14.78 -9.23
CA GLU A 61 -19.86 15.89 -9.76
C GLU A 61 -20.94 15.43 -10.75
N ALA A 62 -20.67 14.38 -11.53
CA ALA A 62 -21.65 13.77 -12.43
C ALA A 62 -22.86 13.19 -11.67
N GLY A 63 -22.69 12.89 -10.38
CA GLY A 63 -23.73 12.37 -9.49
C GLY A 63 -24.04 10.88 -9.69
N GLY A 64 -25.14 10.43 -9.08
CA GLY A 64 -25.56 9.03 -9.10
C GLY A 64 -25.09 8.25 -7.86
N ASP A 65 -25.33 6.93 -7.87
CA ASP A 65 -25.15 6.06 -6.70
C ASP A 65 -23.69 5.99 -6.22
N GLN A 66 -22.73 6.28 -7.11
CA GLN A 66 -21.29 6.19 -6.82
C GLN A 66 -20.65 7.53 -6.45
N ALA A 67 -21.43 8.61 -6.30
CA ALA A 67 -20.89 9.95 -6.06
C ALA A 67 -20.13 10.05 -4.73
N GLU A 68 -20.66 9.46 -3.66
CA GLU A 68 -20.01 9.46 -2.34
C GLU A 68 -18.72 8.63 -2.34
N LEU A 69 -18.75 7.45 -2.99
CA LEU A 69 -17.56 6.63 -3.18
C LEU A 69 -16.47 7.40 -3.93
N ALA A 70 -16.83 8.03 -5.05
CA ALA A 70 -15.91 8.83 -5.85
C ALA A 70 -15.35 10.03 -5.06
N GLN A 71 -16.16 10.66 -4.20
CA GLN A 71 -15.70 11.74 -3.32
C GLN A 71 -14.66 11.25 -2.30
N GLN A 72 -14.85 10.08 -1.70
CA GLN A 72 -13.85 9.49 -0.79
C GLN A 72 -12.54 9.16 -1.52
N VAL A 73 -12.62 8.63 -2.75
CA VAL A 73 -11.42 8.39 -3.58
C VAL A 73 -10.71 9.71 -3.88
N ALA A 74 -11.44 10.75 -4.30
CA ALA A 74 -10.87 12.07 -4.59
C ALA A 74 -10.15 12.67 -3.38
N ALA A 75 -10.76 12.60 -2.20
CA ALA A 75 -10.16 13.10 -0.96
C ALA A 75 -8.84 12.39 -0.62
N ALA A 76 -8.82 11.05 -0.70
CA ALA A 76 -7.62 10.27 -0.43
C ALA A 76 -6.50 10.53 -1.44
N ARG A 77 -6.83 10.56 -2.75
CA ARG A 77 -5.86 10.84 -3.82
C ARG A 77 -5.33 12.28 -3.76
N SER A 78 -6.14 13.25 -3.33
CA SER A 78 -5.70 14.63 -3.14
C SER A 78 -4.65 14.73 -2.03
N GLY A 79 -4.89 14.10 -0.87
CA GLY A 79 -3.91 14.10 0.22
C GLY A 79 -2.58 13.45 -0.18
N GLN A 80 -2.64 12.39 -1.00
CA GLN A 80 -1.46 11.74 -1.58
C GLN A 80 -0.73 12.64 -2.57
N ALA A 81 -1.45 13.32 -3.45
CA ALA A 81 -0.87 14.28 -4.39
C ALA A 81 -0.16 15.42 -3.64
N ASP A 82 -0.75 15.96 -2.58
CA ASP A 82 -0.15 17.06 -1.81
C ASP A 82 1.15 16.63 -1.10
N ALA A 83 1.17 15.42 -0.54
CA ALA A 83 2.38 14.87 0.10
C ALA A 83 3.49 14.59 -0.92
N LEU A 84 3.15 14.01 -2.07
CA LEU A 84 4.09 13.77 -3.17
C LEU A 84 4.62 15.10 -3.74
N ARG A 85 3.76 16.10 -3.92
CA ARG A 85 4.13 17.43 -4.41
C ARG A 85 5.11 18.10 -3.47
N SER A 86 4.82 18.09 -2.17
CA SER A 86 5.72 18.63 -1.15
C SER A 86 7.12 18.02 -1.23
N GLU A 87 7.21 16.69 -1.46
CA GLU A 87 8.50 16.00 -1.55
C GLU A 87 9.23 16.20 -2.88
N VAL A 88 8.51 16.34 -3.99
CA VAL A 88 9.07 16.69 -5.31
C VAL A 88 9.61 18.13 -5.29
N ASP A 89 8.80 19.07 -4.80
CA ASP A 89 9.16 20.49 -4.72
C ASP A 89 10.37 20.72 -3.80
N ARG A 90 10.49 19.93 -2.72
CA ARG A 90 11.63 19.99 -1.78
C ARG A 90 12.98 19.75 -2.48
N LEU A 91 13.04 18.88 -3.49
CA LEU A 91 14.27 18.63 -4.23
C LEU A 91 14.54 19.65 -5.34
N ASN A 92 13.53 20.42 -5.76
CA ASN A 92 13.64 21.47 -6.79
C ASN A 92 14.38 20.99 -8.06
N LYS A 93 14.09 19.76 -8.49
CA LYS A 93 14.68 19.15 -9.69
C LYS A 93 14.02 19.70 -10.96
N PRO A 94 14.73 19.73 -12.11
CA PRO A 94 14.15 20.16 -13.38
C PRO A 94 12.91 19.33 -13.76
N ARG A 95 11.86 20.02 -14.21
CA ARG A 95 10.66 19.38 -14.76
C ARG A 95 10.84 19.16 -16.27
N PRO A 96 10.53 17.97 -16.81
CA PRO A 96 10.56 17.75 -18.26
C PRO A 96 9.56 18.67 -18.98
N GLU A 97 9.90 19.15 -20.17
CA GLU A 97 9.02 20.01 -20.99
C GLU A 97 7.74 19.28 -21.44
N ASN A 98 7.87 17.98 -21.75
CA ASN A 98 6.76 17.11 -22.10
C ASN A 98 6.67 16.00 -21.06
N VAL A 99 5.62 16.03 -20.24
CA VAL A 99 5.30 14.94 -19.33
C VAL A 99 3.97 14.35 -19.73
N ASP A 100 3.96 13.06 -20.06
CA ASP A 100 2.73 12.32 -20.33
C ASP A 100 1.96 12.14 -19.03
N ALA A 101 0.96 13.00 -18.80
CA ALA A 101 0.05 12.90 -17.66
C ALA A 101 -1.18 12.04 -18.04
N PRO A 102 -1.70 11.22 -17.12
CA PRO A 102 -2.98 10.55 -17.33
C PRO A 102 -4.11 11.56 -17.54
N ALA A 103 -5.20 11.14 -18.20
CA ALA A 103 -6.35 12.00 -18.40
C ALA A 103 -7.03 12.41 -17.08
N ASP A 104 -7.59 13.63 -17.03
CA ASP A 104 -8.28 14.18 -15.85
C ASP A 104 -9.70 13.64 -15.65
N SER A 105 -10.12 12.65 -16.43
CA SER A 105 -11.44 12.01 -16.35
C SER A 105 -11.35 10.51 -16.62
N VAL A 106 -12.37 9.79 -16.15
CA VAL A 106 -12.58 8.37 -16.42
C VAL A 106 -14.05 8.13 -16.78
N ALA A 107 -14.34 7.04 -17.47
CA ALA A 107 -15.70 6.71 -17.90
C ALA A 107 -16.58 6.25 -16.74
N ASP A 108 -16.01 5.49 -15.79
CA ASP A 108 -16.73 4.85 -14.70
C ASP A 108 -15.80 4.48 -13.53
N VAL A 109 -16.39 3.90 -12.47
CA VAL A 109 -15.66 3.43 -11.28
C VAL A 109 -14.68 2.30 -11.60
N ALA A 110 -14.96 1.46 -12.61
CA ALA A 110 -14.05 0.39 -13.01
C ALA A 110 -12.73 0.94 -13.61
N ALA A 111 -12.82 2.01 -14.41
CA ALA A 111 -11.66 2.73 -14.89
C ALA A 111 -10.89 3.43 -13.74
N LEU A 112 -11.60 3.92 -12.72
CA LEU A 112 -10.96 4.45 -11.51
C LEU A 112 -10.23 3.35 -10.71
N ALA A 113 -10.85 2.17 -10.58
CA ALA A 113 -10.27 1.00 -9.94
C ALA A 113 -8.94 0.59 -10.58
N GLN A 114 -8.91 0.54 -11.91
CA GLN A 114 -7.68 0.25 -12.66
C GLN A 114 -6.58 1.27 -12.37
N ARG A 115 -6.92 2.57 -12.31
CA ARG A 115 -5.93 3.62 -12.01
C ARG A 115 -5.36 3.50 -10.61
N LEU A 116 -6.18 3.15 -9.61
CA LEU A 116 -5.74 2.89 -8.24
C LEU A 116 -4.78 1.69 -8.19
N ALA A 117 -5.09 0.61 -8.91
CA ALA A 117 -4.23 -0.57 -9.01
C ALA A 117 -2.87 -0.22 -9.65
N GLU A 118 -2.88 0.52 -10.76
CA GLU A 118 -1.66 1.00 -11.42
C GLU A 118 -0.83 1.90 -10.51
N ALA A 119 -1.47 2.81 -9.77
CA ALA A 119 -0.78 3.70 -8.81
C ALA A 119 -0.16 2.90 -7.66
N ARG A 120 -0.86 1.89 -7.13
CA ARG A 120 -0.36 1.00 -6.08
C ARG A 120 0.86 0.20 -6.56
N GLU A 121 0.79 -0.40 -7.73
CA GLU A 121 1.89 -1.18 -8.31
C GLU A 121 3.12 -0.30 -8.59
N GLN A 122 2.90 0.88 -9.19
CA GLN A 122 3.95 1.85 -9.43
C GLN A 122 4.64 2.27 -8.14
N ALA A 123 3.87 2.61 -7.10
CA ALA A 123 4.41 2.98 -5.80
C ALA A 123 5.20 1.83 -5.15
N ALA A 124 4.63 0.62 -5.09
CA ALA A 124 5.31 -0.54 -4.51
C ALA A 124 6.64 -0.88 -5.21
N THR A 125 6.71 -0.70 -6.52
CA THR A 125 7.93 -0.93 -7.32
C THR A 125 9.03 0.11 -7.06
N LEU A 126 8.65 1.32 -6.68
CA LEU A 126 9.59 2.41 -6.37
C LEU A 126 10.18 2.31 -4.95
N VAL A 127 9.45 1.75 -3.98
CA VAL A 127 9.93 1.63 -2.58
C VAL A 127 11.38 1.11 -2.46
N PRO A 128 11.81 0.01 -3.11
CA PRO A 128 13.16 -0.51 -2.94
C PRO A 128 14.26 0.36 -3.57
N THR A 129 13.92 1.31 -4.47
CA THR A 129 14.91 2.10 -5.22
C THR A 129 15.16 3.48 -4.62
N LEU A 130 14.37 3.90 -3.63
CA LEU A 130 14.38 5.26 -3.08
C LEU A 130 15.24 5.38 -1.82
N PRO A 131 15.66 6.59 -1.42
CA PRO A 131 16.16 6.83 -0.06
C PRO A 131 15.08 6.53 1.00
N ALA A 132 15.47 6.14 2.22
CA ALA A 132 14.55 5.67 3.26
C ALA A 132 13.37 6.63 3.56
N HIS A 133 13.62 7.93 3.65
CA HIS A 133 12.56 8.92 3.90
C HIS A 133 11.52 9.00 2.76
N ARG A 134 11.93 8.72 1.51
CA ARG A 134 11.01 8.62 0.35
C ARG A 134 10.36 7.25 0.26
N ALA A 135 11.03 6.20 0.69
CA ALA A 135 10.48 4.84 0.73
C ALA A 135 9.26 4.76 1.65
N GLY A 136 9.32 5.41 2.82
CA GLY A 136 8.17 5.54 3.73
C GLY A 136 6.98 6.25 3.08
N LEU A 137 7.22 7.42 2.48
CA LEU A 137 6.19 8.20 1.76
C LEU A 137 5.49 7.35 0.67
N VAL A 138 6.29 6.72 -0.19
CA VAL A 138 5.78 5.96 -1.33
C VAL A 138 5.10 4.66 -0.89
N GLY A 139 5.62 3.98 0.14
CA GLY A 139 4.95 2.82 0.75
C GLY A 139 3.58 3.20 1.32
N SER A 140 3.47 4.36 1.96
CA SER A 140 2.17 4.90 2.42
C SER A 140 1.22 5.23 1.28
N VAL A 141 1.71 5.74 0.14
CA VAL A 141 0.87 5.92 -1.06
C VAL A 141 0.34 4.58 -1.58
N ALA A 142 1.19 3.54 -1.66
CA ALA A 142 0.77 2.20 -2.07
C ALA A 142 -0.30 1.62 -1.14
N ALA A 143 -0.12 1.77 0.17
CA ALA A 143 -1.08 1.32 1.18
C ALA A 143 -2.38 2.13 1.18
N GLY A 144 -2.31 3.44 0.98
CA GLY A 144 -3.49 4.29 0.88
C GLY A 144 -4.32 3.98 -0.37
N CYS A 145 -3.68 3.72 -1.52
CA CYS A 145 -4.40 3.22 -2.70
C CYS A 145 -5.14 1.92 -2.39
N ALA A 146 -4.47 0.95 -1.76
CA ALA A 146 -5.09 -0.33 -1.41
C ALA A 146 -6.22 -0.18 -0.38
N ALA A 147 -6.07 0.72 0.60
CA ALA A 147 -7.09 1.06 1.58
C ALA A 147 -8.34 1.65 0.90
N VAL A 148 -8.17 2.60 -0.01
CA VAL A 148 -9.27 3.17 -0.81
C VAL A 148 -9.95 2.10 -1.66
N GLN A 149 -9.21 1.13 -2.21
CA GLN A 149 -9.81 0.00 -2.93
C GLN A 149 -10.76 -0.84 -2.06
N GLN A 150 -10.61 -0.83 -0.73
CA GLN A 150 -11.53 -1.56 0.17
C GLN A 150 -12.91 -0.93 0.29
N LEU A 151 -13.08 0.35 -0.09
CA LEU A 151 -14.35 1.06 0.05
C LEU A 151 -15.49 0.41 -0.76
N SER A 152 -15.16 -0.32 -1.82
CA SER A 152 -16.13 -1.05 -2.64
C SER A 152 -15.47 -2.20 -3.40
N PRO A 153 -16.14 -3.36 -3.56
CA PRO A 153 -15.68 -4.41 -4.46
C PRO A 153 -15.40 -3.93 -5.89
N GLU A 154 -16.13 -2.92 -6.38
CA GLU A 154 -15.93 -2.34 -7.72
C GLU A 154 -14.58 -1.63 -7.87
N LEU A 155 -13.97 -1.19 -6.76
CA LEU A 155 -12.63 -0.59 -6.76
C LEU A 155 -11.50 -1.66 -6.70
N GLY A 156 -11.85 -2.94 -6.61
CA GLY A 156 -10.90 -4.04 -6.48
C GLY A 156 -10.50 -4.30 -5.03
N ALA A 157 -11.48 -4.31 -4.12
CA ALA A 157 -11.28 -4.66 -2.72
C ALA A 157 -10.68 -6.07 -2.59
N GLU A 158 -9.45 -6.15 -2.08
CA GLU A 158 -8.74 -7.40 -1.84
C GLU A 158 -7.94 -7.34 -0.54
N GLN A 159 -7.95 -8.42 0.23
CA GLN A 159 -7.07 -8.57 1.39
C GLN A 159 -5.72 -9.16 0.94
N PRO A 160 -4.58 -8.54 1.29
CA PRO A 160 -3.27 -9.10 0.97
C PRO A 160 -3.09 -10.50 1.57
N GLY A 161 -2.42 -11.37 0.81
CA GLY A 161 -2.06 -12.71 1.26
C GLY A 161 -0.93 -12.72 2.30
N THR A 162 -0.33 -13.89 2.49
CA THR A 162 0.85 -14.06 3.36
C THR A 162 2.02 -13.21 2.89
N VAL A 163 2.81 -12.70 3.83
CA VAL A 163 4.02 -11.95 3.50
C VAL A 163 5.12 -12.88 2.98
N ASP A 164 5.93 -12.36 2.07
CA ASP A 164 7.05 -13.11 1.53
C ASP A 164 8.14 -13.31 2.58
N LYS A 165 8.89 -14.42 2.44
CA LYS A 165 10.07 -14.67 3.27
C LYS A 165 11.18 -13.70 2.88
N ALA A 166 11.40 -12.67 3.69
CA ALA A 166 12.52 -11.75 3.52
C ALA A 166 13.85 -12.43 3.89
N THR A 167 14.83 -12.30 3.00
CA THR A 167 16.23 -12.66 3.28
C THR A 167 17.04 -11.37 3.27
N THR A 168 17.32 -10.85 4.45
CA THR A 168 17.99 -9.56 4.62
C THR A 168 19.51 -9.71 4.68
N GLY A 169 20.22 -8.63 4.37
CA GLY A 169 21.64 -8.48 4.71
C GLY A 169 21.84 -8.13 6.19
N THR A 170 23.00 -7.55 6.51
CA THR A 170 23.25 -7.00 7.84
C THR A 170 22.36 -5.77 8.06
N LEU A 171 21.55 -5.81 9.12
CA LEU A 171 20.68 -4.69 9.50
C LEU A 171 21.43 -3.70 10.39
N THR A 172 21.12 -2.41 10.24
CA THR A 172 21.56 -1.36 11.16
C THR A 172 20.79 -1.48 12.48
N GLN A 173 21.32 -0.92 13.57
CA GLN A 173 20.60 -0.91 14.84
C GLN A 173 19.25 -0.18 14.73
N GLU A 174 19.18 0.89 13.93
CA GLU A 174 17.93 1.63 13.70
C GLU A 174 16.87 0.78 12.99
N ALA A 175 17.27 -0.01 11.99
CA ALA A 175 16.37 -0.96 11.32
C ALA A 175 15.91 -2.07 12.28
N VAL A 176 16.82 -2.57 13.13
CA VAL A 176 16.49 -3.57 14.17
C VAL A 176 15.49 -2.99 15.17
N ASP A 177 15.71 -1.77 15.68
CA ASP A 177 14.81 -1.13 16.64
C ASP A 177 13.42 -0.86 16.04
N ALA A 178 13.36 -0.48 14.76
CA ALA A 178 12.10 -0.32 14.03
C ALA A 178 11.37 -1.66 13.85
N LEU A 179 12.10 -2.73 13.49
CA LEU A 179 11.52 -4.06 13.32
C LEU A 179 11.06 -4.66 14.65
N GLN A 180 11.73 -4.36 15.77
CA GLN A 180 11.27 -4.73 17.11
C GLN A 180 9.98 -3.99 17.50
N GLN A 181 9.82 -2.72 17.07
CA GLN A 181 8.55 -2.00 17.25
C GLN A 181 7.42 -2.61 16.42
N ALA A 182 7.70 -3.00 15.17
CA ALA A 182 6.74 -3.74 14.34
C ALA A 182 6.38 -5.09 15.00
N LEU A 183 7.36 -5.86 15.49
CA LEU A 183 7.10 -7.10 16.23
C LEU A 183 6.21 -6.87 17.47
N ALA A 184 6.45 -5.81 18.24
CA ALA A 184 5.62 -5.47 19.39
C ALA A 184 4.17 -5.14 18.98
N ALA A 185 3.97 -4.39 17.89
CA ALA A 185 2.65 -4.11 17.35
C ALA A 185 1.94 -5.39 16.86
N GLU A 186 2.66 -6.30 16.19
CA GLU A 186 2.11 -7.59 15.77
C GLU A 186 1.72 -8.47 16.97
N HIS A 187 2.51 -8.49 18.04
CA HIS A 187 2.13 -9.18 19.27
C HIS A 187 0.86 -8.60 19.91
N ALA A 188 0.79 -7.28 20.02
CA ALA A 188 -0.38 -6.59 20.55
C ALA A 188 -1.63 -6.89 19.70
N ALA A 189 -1.50 -6.87 18.38
CA ALA A 189 -2.61 -7.14 17.49
C ALA A 189 -3.10 -8.60 17.56
N VAL A 190 -2.19 -9.60 17.60
CA VAL A 190 -2.58 -11.01 17.84
C VAL A 190 -3.36 -11.14 19.14
N TRP A 191 -2.94 -10.44 20.20
CA TRP A 191 -3.65 -10.43 21.48
C TRP A 191 -5.02 -9.77 21.38
N VAL A 192 -5.13 -8.62 20.71
CA VAL A 192 -6.39 -7.89 20.49
C VAL A 192 -7.40 -8.74 19.73
N TYR A 193 -7.01 -9.38 18.63
CA TYR A 193 -7.89 -10.27 17.87
C TYR A 193 -8.40 -11.45 18.71
N GLY A 194 -7.58 -11.95 19.65
CA GLY A 194 -8.02 -12.92 20.65
C GLY A 194 -9.04 -12.36 21.62
N LEU A 195 -8.77 -11.17 22.18
CA LEU A 195 -9.67 -10.48 23.11
C LEU A 195 -11.05 -10.21 22.49
N VAL A 196 -11.09 -9.61 21.30
CA VAL A 196 -12.34 -9.14 20.69
C VAL A 196 -13.24 -10.28 20.21
N SER A 197 -12.68 -11.47 19.98
CA SER A 197 -13.47 -12.67 19.63
C SER A 197 -14.51 -13.04 20.69
N ALA A 198 -14.35 -12.58 21.94
CA ALA A 198 -15.33 -12.78 23.00
C ALA A 198 -16.52 -11.80 22.97
N PHE A 199 -16.39 -10.69 22.22
CA PHE A 199 -17.36 -9.59 22.19
C PHE A 199 -18.04 -9.41 20.83
N LEU A 200 -17.47 -9.99 19.77
CA LEU A 200 -18.00 -9.93 18.41
C LEU A 200 -18.86 -11.15 18.09
N SER A 201 -19.89 -10.95 17.28
CA SER A 201 -20.80 -12.02 16.84
C SER A 201 -20.11 -12.99 15.86
N ALA A 202 -20.78 -14.12 15.57
CA ALA A 202 -20.29 -15.09 14.59
C ALA A 202 -20.14 -14.52 13.17
N ASP A 203 -20.80 -13.40 12.86
CA ASP A 203 -20.70 -12.73 11.55
C ASP A 203 -19.28 -12.21 11.28
N PHE A 204 -18.52 -11.90 12.34
CA PHE A 204 -17.13 -11.43 12.26
C PHE A 204 -16.10 -12.57 12.21
N ALA A 205 -16.51 -13.84 12.30
CA ALA A 205 -15.58 -14.96 12.46
C ALA A 205 -14.51 -15.03 11.36
N ASN A 206 -14.89 -14.81 10.10
CA ASN A 206 -13.95 -14.81 8.98
C ASN A 206 -12.94 -13.65 9.07
N GLY A 207 -13.40 -12.45 9.46
CA GLY A 207 -12.54 -11.28 9.65
C GLY A 207 -11.54 -11.49 10.80
N LEU A 208 -12.02 -12.07 11.90
CA LEU A 208 -11.20 -12.43 13.04
C LEU A 208 -10.14 -13.48 12.71
N ASP A 209 -10.53 -14.57 12.07
CA ASP A 209 -9.62 -15.67 11.74
C ASP A 209 -8.56 -15.22 10.72
N SER A 210 -8.97 -14.52 9.66
CA SER A 210 -8.06 -14.01 8.64
C SER A 210 -7.11 -12.94 9.19
N GLY A 211 -7.61 -11.99 9.99
CA GLY A 211 -6.79 -10.97 10.64
C GLY A 211 -5.78 -11.57 11.62
N ALA A 212 -6.23 -12.47 12.50
CA ALA A 212 -5.34 -13.16 13.43
C ALA A 212 -4.29 -14.00 12.71
N ALA A 213 -4.63 -14.67 11.59
CA ALA A 213 -3.67 -15.40 10.77
C ALA A 213 -2.63 -14.47 10.13
N ALA A 214 -3.06 -13.33 9.56
CA ALA A 214 -2.17 -12.35 8.95
C ALA A 214 -1.19 -11.74 9.96
N HIS A 215 -1.66 -11.41 11.18
CA HIS A 215 -0.79 -10.91 12.24
C HIS A 215 0.22 -11.95 12.73
N ARG A 216 -0.17 -13.22 12.85
CA ARG A 216 0.78 -14.30 13.19
C ARG A 216 1.84 -14.49 12.11
N ASP A 217 1.45 -14.45 10.83
CA ASP A 217 2.39 -14.57 9.72
C ASP A 217 3.43 -13.42 9.71
N ARG A 218 2.97 -12.18 9.95
CA ARG A 218 3.83 -11.00 10.07
C ARG A 218 4.74 -11.05 11.31
N ARG A 219 4.23 -11.44 12.47
CA ARG A 219 5.03 -11.69 13.69
C ARG A 219 6.14 -12.70 13.40
N ASP A 220 5.78 -13.86 12.83
CA ASP A 220 6.74 -14.92 12.53
C ASP A 220 7.77 -14.46 11.48
N ALA A 221 7.39 -13.56 10.57
CA ALA A 221 8.33 -12.92 9.65
C ALA A 221 9.32 -12.00 10.38
N CYS A 222 8.86 -11.15 11.31
CA CYS A 222 9.73 -10.33 12.15
C CYS A 222 10.72 -11.17 12.95
N GLU A 223 10.25 -12.23 13.63
CA GLU A 223 11.10 -13.12 14.42
C GLU A 223 12.19 -13.78 13.56
N ARG A 224 11.83 -14.26 12.37
CA ARG A 224 12.79 -14.85 11.42
C ARG A 224 13.86 -13.84 11.00
N VAL A 225 13.45 -12.62 10.63
CA VAL A 225 14.38 -11.58 10.16
C VAL A 225 15.31 -11.14 11.30
N LEU A 226 14.79 -10.88 12.50
CA LEU A 226 15.59 -10.50 13.66
C LEU A 226 16.60 -11.59 14.03
N THR A 227 16.15 -12.85 14.09
CA THR A 227 17.02 -14.00 14.37
C THR A 227 18.12 -14.14 13.31
N ALA A 228 17.77 -14.01 12.03
CA ALA A 228 18.74 -14.06 10.93
C ALA A 228 19.76 -12.91 11.00
N ALA A 229 19.37 -11.75 11.50
CA ALA A 229 20.25 -10.60 11.78
C ALA A 229 21.06 -10.76 13.08
N GLY A 230 20.98 -11.90 13.78
CA GLY A 230 21.71 -12.16 15.02
C GLY A 230 21.15 -11.44 16.25
N THR A 231 19.90 -10.95 16.17
CA THR A 231 19.20 -10.29 17.27
C THR A 231 18.15 -11.23 17.85
N ASP A 232 18.04 -11.28 19.18
CA ASP A 232 16.99 -12.03 19.86
C ASP A 232 15.64 -11.30 19.73
N PRO A 233 14.60 -11.90 19.12
CA PRO A 233 13.27 -11.28 19.04
C PRO A 233 12.69 -11.06 20.44
N ARG A 234 12.14 -9.86 20.70
CA ARG A 234 11.51 -9.60 22.01
C ARG A 234 10.24 -10.44 22.13
N PRO A 235 10.04 -11.17 23.24
CA PRO A 235 8.84 -11.98 23.42
C PRO A 235 7.59 -11.11 23.56
N PRO A 236 6.38 -11.67 23.36
CA PRO A 236 5.14 -10.98 23.66
C PRO A 236 5.01 -10.71 25.16
N GLU A 237 4.31 -9.64 25.51
CA GLU A 237 3.87 -9.39 26.89
C GLU A 237 2.77 -10.39 27.28
N PRO A 238 2.62 -10.72 28.57
CA PRO A 238 1.56 -11.62 29.03
C PRO A 238 0.16 -11.02 28.84
N ALA A 239 0.05 -9.69 28.81
CA ALA A 239 -1.18 -8.97 28.55
C ALA A 239 -0.88 -7.56 28.00
N TYR A 240 -1.81 -7.04 27.21
CA TYR A 240 -1.80 -5.68 26.68
C TYR A 240 -2.99 -4.91 27.26
N VAL A 241 -2.86 -3.58 27.37
CA VAL A 241 -3.92 -2.72 27.90
C VAL A 241 -4.52 -1.92 26.74
N PRO A 242 -5.78 -2.21 26.34
CA PRO A 242 -6.52 -1.38 25.41
C PRO A 242 -6.63 0.08 25.90
N PRO A 243 -6.71 1.07 25.00
CA PRO A 243 -6.90 2.47 25.39
C PRO A 243 -8.17 2.71 26.20
N GLU A 244 -9.24 2.01 25.85
CA GLU A 244 -10.54 2.04 26.53
C GLU A 244 -10.99 0.61 26.85
N PRO A 245 -11.78 0.40 27.92
CA PRO A 245 -12.30 -0.93 28.25
C PRO A 245 -13.12 -1.54 27.11
N VAL A 246 -12.84 -2.81 26.78
CA VAL A 246 -13.61 -3.58 25.80
C VAL A 246 -14.74 -4.32 26.52
N SER A 247 -15.98 -3.99 26.20
CA SER A 247 -17.17 -4.51 26.90
C SER A 247 -18.34 -4.87 25.99
N ASP A 248 -18.29 -4.48 24.72
CA ASP A 248 -19.33 -4.70 23.72
C ASP A 248 -18.72 -4.71 22.30
N GLU A 249 -19.57 -4.94 21.29
CA GLU A 249 -19.17 -4.98 19.88
C GLU A 249 -18.52 -3.66 19.42
N THR A 250 -19.06 -2.51 19.84
CA THR A 250 -18.53 -1.19 19.46
C THR A 250 -17.12 -0.95 19.99
N SER A 251 -16.90 -1.20 21.28
CA SER A 251 -15.58 -1.08 21.92
C SER A 251 -14.59 -2.14 21.40
N ALA A 252 -15.08 -3.32 21.01
CA ALA A 252 -14.27 -4.36 20.37
C ALA A 252 -13.78 -3.92 18.98
N THR A 253 -14.67 -3.42 18.12
CA THR A 253 -14.27 -2.93 16.80
C THR A 253 -13.30 -1.74 16.89
N ALA A 254 -13.54 -0.82 17.83
CA ALA A 254 -12.66 0.33 18.05
C ALA A 254 -11.23 -0.07 18.44
N VAL A 255 -11.06 -1.09 19.29
CA VAL A 255 -9.72 -1.58 19.66
C VAL A 255 -9.03 -2.31 18.50
N VAL A 256 -9.77 -2.99 17.61
CA VAL A 256 -9.19 -3.58 16.40
C VAL A 256 -8.69 -2.50 15.44
N ILE A 257 -9.49 -1.44 15.22
CA ILE A 257 -9.08 -0.29 14.40
C ILE A 257 -7.80 0.35 14.96
N THR A 258 -7.70 0.47 16.28
CA THR A 258 -6.47 0.93 16.95
C THR A 258 -5.29 0.01 16.65
N ALA A 259 -5.45 -1.31 16.84
CA ALA A 259 -4.38 -2.27 16.60
C ALA A 259 -3.88 -2.28 15.14
N GLU A 260 -4.79 -2.18 14.17
CA GLU A 260 -4.42 -2.11 12.76
C GLU A 260 -3.74 -0.78 12.39
N THR A 261 -4.16 0.33 13.01
CA THR A 261 -3.53 1.65 12.83
C THR A 261 -2.12 1.68 13.43
N ASP A 262 -1.94 1.09 14.60
CA ASP A 262 -0.63 0.97 15.26
C ASP A 262 0.30 0.06 14.45
N ALA A 263 -0.19 -1.07 13.94
CA ALA A 263 0.57 -1.96 13.06
C ALA A 263 0.97 -1.25 11.76
N ALA A 264 0.06 -0.53 11.10
CA ALA A 264 0.38 0.29 9.92
C ALA A 264 1.48 1.32 10.24
N SER A 265 1.35 2.04 11.36
CA SER A 265 2.33 3.04 11.77
C SER A 265 3.71 2.42 12.06
N ALA A 266 3.76 1.25 12.68
CA ALA A 266 5.01 0.54 12.96
C ALA A 266 5.70 0.06 11.67
N TRP A 267 4.95 -0.49 10.71
CA TRP A 267 5.49 -0.90 9.41
C TRP A 267 5.96 0.27 8.55
N HIS A 268 5.25 1.40 8.59
CA HIS A 268 5.75 2.64 8.00
C HIS A 268 7.08 3.07 8.65
N GLY A 269 7.18 2.99 9.97
CA GLY A 269 8.42 3.29 10.71
C GLY A 269 9.62 2.42 10.29
N VAL A 270 9.39 1.17 9.89
CA VAL A 270 10.42 0.29 9.30
C VAL A 270 10.90 0.82 7.95
N LEU A 271 10.01 1.24 7.06
CA LEU A 271 10.36 1.77 5.73
C LEU A 271 11.26 3.01 5.82
N GLU A 272 11.05 3.87 6.82
CA GLU A 272 11.85 5.07 7.04
C GLU A 272 13.25 4.80 7.60
N ARG A 273 13.51 3.59 8.12
CA ARG A 273 14.68 3.27 8.95
C ARG A 273 15.55 2.16 8.37
N THR A 274 15.28 1.71 7.15
CA THR A 274 16.05 0.67 6.49
C THR A 274 16.30 0.98 5.02
N ASP A 275 17.48 0.57 4.53
CA ASP A 275 17.82 0.52 3.11
C ASP A 275 17.85 -0.93 2.57
N ASP A 276 17.57 -1.92 3.42
CA ASP A 276 17.51 -3.33 2.99
C ASP A 276 16.25 -3.58 2.15
N VAL A 277 16.47 -3.97 0.89
CA VAL A 277 15.41 -4.17 -0.11
C VAL A 277 14.40 -5.24 0.34
N ALA A 278 14.86 -6.36 0.90
CA ALA A 278 13.97 -7.45 1.31
C ALA A 278 13.10 -7.02 2.50
N LEU A 279 13.68 -6.29 3.46
CA LEU A 279 12.93 -5.73 4.59
C LEU A 279 11.92 -4.68 4.14
N ARG A 280 12.24 -3.85 3.14
CA ARG A 280 11.30 -2.87 2.58
C ARG A 280 10.12 -3.52 1.86
N THR A 281 10.37 -4.59 1.11
CA THR A 281 9.30 -5.37 0.48
C THR A 281 8.36 -5.94 1.53
N LEU A 282 8.90 -6.58 2.57
CA LEU A 282 8.13 -7.09 3.70
C LEU A 282 7.31 -5.98 4.37
N ALA A 283 7.95 -4.86 4.71
CA ALA A 283 7.28 -3.75 5.39
C ALA A 283 6.17 -3.12 4.54
N THR A 284 6.35 -3.04 3.22
CA THR A 284 5.32 -2.54 2.29
C THR A 284 4.13 -3.49 2.22
N GLN A 285 4.36 -4.79 2.09
CA GLN A 285 3.30 -5.80 2.10
C GLN A 285 2.50 -5.75 3.42
N ALA A 286 3.21 -5.65 4.54
CA ALA A 286 2.61 -5.60 5.86
C ALA A 286 1.83 -4.30 6.11
N LEU A 287 2.35 -3.15 5.66
CA LEU A 287 1.66 -1.86 5.71
C LEU A 287 0.37 -1.87 4.88
N ILE A 288 0.41 -2.41 3.66
CA ILE A 288 -0.78 -2.59 2.81
C ILE A 288 -1.80 -3.48 3.53
N GLY A 289 -1.35 -4.59 4.14
CA GLY A 289 -2.22 -5.50 4.90
C GLY A 289 -2.93 -4.84 6.07
N SER A 290 -2.21 -4.04 6.87
CA SER A 290 -2.84 -3.31 7.98
C SER A 290 -3.76 -2.19 7.51
N ALA A 291 -3.38 -1.43 6.50
CA ALA A 291 -4.20 -0.33 5.99
C ALA A 291 -5.53 -0.84 5.41
N THR A 292 -5.50 -1.93 4.63
CA THR A 292 -6.70 -2.55 4.06
C THR A 292 -7.62 -3.12 5.13
N ARG A 293 -7.10 -3.85 6.12
CA ARG A 293 -7.92 -4.34 7.26
C ARG A 293 -8.48 -3.21 8.09
N CYS A 294 -7.69 -2.17 8.38
CA CYS A 294 -8.18 -0.99 9.09
C CYS A 294 -9.39 -0.39 8.38
N THR A 295 -9.34 -0.21 7.06
CA THR A 295 -10.49 0.29 6.30
C THR A 295 -11.70 -0.63 6.38
N SER A 296 -11.54 -1.95 6.25
CA SER A 296 -12.66 -2.89 6.40
C SER A 296 -13.33 -2.77 7.78
N TRP A 297 -12.55 -2.73 8.86
CA TRP A 297 -13.08 -2.57 10.22
C TRP A 297 -13.74 -1.20 10.44
N ARG A 298 -13.17 -0.12 9.88
CA ARG A 298 -13.79 1.22 9.94
C ARG A 298 -15.12 1.27 9.21
N MET A 299 -15.24 0.59 8.06
CA MET A 299 -16.50 0.46 7.34
C MET A 299 -17.57 -0.27 8.16
N GLU A 300 -17.20 -1.39 8.79
CA GLU A 300 -18.11 -2.14 9.66
C GLU A 300 -18.53 -1.32 10.89
N ALA A 301 -17.63 -0.49 11.42
CA ALA A 301 -17.91 0.44 12.51
C ALA A 301 -18.74 1.68 12.09
N GLY A 302 -18.92 1.92 10.79
CA GLY A 302 -19.51 3.15 10.27
C GLY A 302 -18.65 4.41 10.51
N GLU A 303 -17.33 4.26 10.71
CA GLU A 303 -16.41 5.37 10.92
C GLU A 303 -16.09 6.10 9.61
N GLN A 304 -15.99 7.43 9.70
CA GLN A 304 -15.64 8.30 8.57
C GLN A 304 -14.39 9.15 8.88
N PRO A 305 -13.45 9.30 7.93
CA PRO A 305 -13.41 8.60 6.65
C PRO A 305 -13.08 7.11 6.86
N ALA A 306 -13.72 6.23 6.08
CA ALA A 306 -13.48 4.78 6.18
C ALA A 306 -12.05 4.41 5.73
N ALA A 307 -11.60 4.97 4.60
CA ALA A 307 -10.20 4.87 4.16
C ALA A 307 -9.43 6.12 4.62
N LEU A 308 -8.41 5.91 5.45
CA LEU A 308 -7.53 6.99 5.88
C LEU A 308 -6.61 7.42 4.72
N ALA A 309 -6.42 8.73 4.56
CA ALA A 309 -5.53 9.27 3.55
C ALA A 309 -4.06 9.08 4.00
N LEU A 310 -3.40 8.05 3.47
CA LEU A 310 -1.95 7.81 3.66
C LEU A 310 -1.18 8.40 2.48
N PRO A 311 -0.08 9.17 2.65
CA PRO A 311 0.57 9.54 3.91
C PRO A 311 -0.05 10.80 4.53
N GLY A 312 -0.71 10.61 5.67
CA GLY A 312 -1.44 11.63 6.41
C GLY A 312 -1.90 11.04 7.73
N ARG A 313 -2.08 11.88 8.76
CA ARG A 313 -2.47 11.41 10.10
C ARG A 313 -3.94 10.98 10.10
N ALA A 314 -4.19 9.83 10.76
CA ALA A 314 -5.48 9.54 11.38
C ALA A 314 -5.79 10.59 12.45
#